data_AF-A0A6A1V1Q5-F1
#
_entry.id   AF-A0A6A1V1Q5-F1
#
_cell.length_a   1.000
_cell.length_b   1.000
_cell.length_c   1.000
_cell.angle_alpha   90.00
_cell.angle_beta   90.00
_cell.angle_gamma   90.00
#
_symmetry.space_group_name_H-M   'P 1'
#
loop_
_entity.id
_entity.type
_entity.pdbx_description
1 polymer ?
#
loop_
_entity_poly.entity_id
_entity_poly.type
_entity_poly.pdbx_seq_one_letter_code
_entity_poly.pdbx_strand_id
1 'polypeptide(L)'
;MEALQLEHESKGKSFTEVQTFIDILGTKAGYVRGLDRLVWHVGASSSVLSVDLVWRLEEARVEIEEMKARQMEYEKLLVMRIEME
;
A
#
# COMPACT_ATOMS: atom_id res chain seq x y z
N MET A 1 5.81 -29.86 -25.04
CA MET A 1 6.34 -28.48 -25.06
C MET A 1 5.63 -27.79 -26.19
N GLU A 2 4.72 -26.87 -25.89
CA GLU A 2 4.03 -25.93 -26.81
C GLU A 2 3.00 -25.18 -25.95
N ALA A 3 3.41 -24.31 -25.02
CA ALA A 3 3.89 -22.95 -25.26
C ALA A 3 2.86 -22.09 -26.04
N LEU A 4 2.02 -21.37 -25.28
CA LEU A 4 2.00 -19.90 -25.34
C LEU A 4 2.01 -19.27 -26.75
N GLN A 5 1.13 -19.74 -27.66
CA GLN A 5 0.95 -19.15 -28.99
C GLN A 5 -0.38 -18.42 -29.12
N LEU A 6 -0.72 -17.59 -28.14
CA LEU A 6 -1.73 -16.54 -28.37
C LEU A 6 -1.21 -15.15 -27.96
N GLU A 7 0.07 -14.93 -28.23
CA GLU A 7 0.58 -13.60 -28.55
C GLU A 7 0.31 -13.37 -30.05
N HIS A 8 -0.92 -13.02 -30.40
CA HIS A 8 -1.21 -12.47 -31.72
C HIS A 8 -2.15 -11.28 -31.60
N GLU A 9 -1.55 -10.11 -31.77
CA GLU A 9 -2.15 -8.90 -32.33
C GLU A 9 -3.23 -8.17 -31.52
N SER A 10 -2.81 -7.41 -30.52
CA SER A 10 -3.41 -6.07 -30.35
C SER A 10 -2.44 -5.05 -29.77
N LYS A 11 -1.35 -4.85 -30.52
CA LYS A 11 -0.51 -3.66 -30.44
C LYS A 11 -1.38 -2.44 -30.81
N GLY A 12 -1.78 -1.63 -29.83
CA GLY A 12 -2.21 -0.23 -30.08
C GLY A 12 -3.70 0.10 -30.04
N LYS A 13 -4.52 -0.57 -29.22
CA LYS A 13 -5.85 -0.05 -28.85
C LYS A 13 -5.88 0.07 -27.34
N SER A 14 -6.06 1.29 -26.82
CA SER A 14 -6.39 1.51 -25.42
C SER A 14 -7.78 0.95 -25.18
N PHE A 15 -7.87 -0.35 -24.96
CA PHE A 15 -9.11 -0.96 -24.50
C PHE A 15 -9.38 -0.34 -23.14
N THR A 16 -10.36 0.57 -23.08
CA THR A 16 -10.96 0.99 -21.82
C THR A 16 -11.31 -0.30 -21.10
N GLU A 17 -10.84 -0.49 -19.88
CA GLU A 17 -10.95 -1.74 -19.12
C GLU A 17 -12.34 -2.39 -19.22
N VAL A 18 -13.38 -1.53 -19.26
CA VAL A 18 -14.78 -1.83 -19.50
C VAL A 18 -15.06 -2.62 -20.80
N GLN A 19 -14.43 -2.27 -21.92
CA GLN A 19 -14.61 -2.92 -23.21
C GLN A 19 -14.06 -4.36 -23.19
N THR A 20 -12.88 -4.55 -22.59
CA THR A 20 -12.29 -5.88 -22.40
C THR A 20 -13.21 -6.77 -21.57
N PHE A 21 -13.84 -6.22 -20.52
CA PHE A 21 -14.78 -6.94 -19.69
C PHE A 21 -16.06 -7.36 -20.44
N ILE A 22 -16.60 -6.50 -21.30
CA ILE A 22 -17.78 -6.83 -22.12
C ILE A 22 -17.46 -7.95 -23.11
N ASP A 23 -16.30 -7.90 -23.74
CA ASP A 23 -15.88 -8.89 -24.73
C ASP A 23 -15.60 -10.27 -24.10
N ILE A 24 -15.05 -10.33 -22.88
CA ILE A 24 -14.73 -11.59 -22.17
C ILE A 24 -15.96 -12.16 -21.45
N LEU A 25 -16.75 -11.34 -20.76
CA LEU A 25 -17.85 -11.82 -19.91
C LEU A 25 -19.19 -11.90 -20.64
N GLY A 26 -19.31 -11.26 -21.80
CA GLY A 26 -20.59 -11.05 -22.48
C GLY A 26 -21.52 -10.12 -21.69
N THR A 27 -22.54 -9.56 -22.34
CA THR A 27 -23.53 -8.64 -21.75
C THR A 27 -24.49 -9.33 -20.77
N LYS A 28 -23.96 -9.91 -19.69
CA LYS A 28 -24.77 -10.47 -18.60
C LYS A 28 -24.90 -9.40 -17.51
N ALA A 29 -26.08 -8.81 -17.39
CA ALA A 29 -26.38 -7.67 -16.52
C ALA A 29 -26.00 -7.86 -15.03
N GLY A 30 -25.78 -9.10 -14.57
CA GLY A 30 -25.33 -9.40 -13.22
C GLY A 30 -23.88 -9.01 -12.91
N TYR A 31 -22.97 -8.99 -13.90
CA TYR A 31 -21.55 -8.68 -13.67
C TYR A 31 -21.30 -7.19 -13.44
N VAL A 32 -21.95 -6.32 -14.22
CA VAL A 32 -21.84 -4.86 -14.09
C VAL A 32 -22.26 -4.39 -12.69
N ARG A 33 -23.32 -4.99 -12.13
CA ARG A 33 -23.79 -4.69 -10.78
C ARG A 33 -22.84 -5.19 -9.68
N GLY A 34 -22.09 -6.27 -9.93
CA GLY A 34 -21.09 -6.80 -9.02
C GLY A 34 -19.81 -5.95 -8.99
N LEU A 35 -19.41 -5.42 -10.15
CA LEU A 35 -18.23 -4.56 -10.29
C LEU A 35 -18.39 -3.23 -9.54
N ASP A 36 -19.55 -2.59 -9.65
CA ASP A 36 -19.88 -1.35 -8.93
C ASP A 36 -19.71 -1.50 -7.40
N ARG A 37 -20.09 -2.68 -6.88
CA ARG A 37 -19.89 -3.04 -5.46
C ARG A 37 -18.42 -3.24 -5.09
N LEU A 38 -17.61 -3.84 -5.96
CA LEU A 38 -16.19 -4.08 -5.67
C LEU A 38 -15.40 -2.76 -5.66
N VAL A 39 -15.69 -1.86 -6.60
CA VAL A 39 -15.07 -0.53 -6.67
C VAL A 39 -15.41 0.29 -5.42
N TRP A 40 -16.65 0.24 -4.92
CA TRP A 40 -17.05 0.89 -3.67
C TRP A 40 -16.28 0.37 -2.44
N HIS A 41 -16.06 -0.94 -2.35
CA HIS A 41 -15.37 -1.54 -1.22
C HIS A 41 -13.86 -1.29 -1.18
N VAL A 42 -13.20 -1.15 -2.33
CA VAL A 42 -11.77 -0.82 -2.39
C VAL A 42 -11.50 0.58 -1.82
N GLY A 43 -12.39 1.55 -2.05
CA GLY A 43 -12.25 2.92 -1.50
C GLY A 43 -12.52 3.03 0.01
N ALA A 44 -13.46 2.24 0.54
CA ALA A 44 -13.86 2.28 1.94
C ALA A 44 -12.84 1.62 2.88
N SER A 45 -12.27 0.46 2.49
CA SER A 45 -11.29 -0.25 3.31
C SER A 45 -9.93 0.45 3.37
N SER A 46 -9.54 1.17 2.31
CA SER A 46 -8.28 1.91 2.25
C SER A 46 -8.27 3.13 3.19
N SER A 47 -9.40 3.83 3.31
CA SER A 47 -9.47 5.09 4.05
C SER A 47 -9.45 4.90 5.57
N VAL A 48 -10.18 3.91 6.10
CA VAL A 48 -10.24 3.66 7.55
C VAL A 48 -8.91 3.12 8.09
N LEU A 49 -8.21 2.28 7.31
CA LEU A 49 -6.89 1.77 7.67
C LEU A 49 -5.79 2.83 7.60
N SER A 50 -5.93 3.83 6.71
CA SER A 50 -4.93 4.88 6.55
C SER A 50 -4.82 5.81 7.77
N VAL A 51 -5.96 6.17 8.38
CA VAL A 51 -5.99 7.06 9.56
C VAL A 51 -5.43 6.35 10.80
N ASP A 52 -5.81 5.08 11.01
CA ASP A 52 -5.28 4.25 12.09
C ASP A 52 -3.76 4.05 11.97
N LEU A 53 -3.27 3.80 10.74
CA LEU A 53 -1.85 3.63 10.48
C LEU A 53 -1.04 4.90 10.73
N VAL A 54 -1.56 6.08 10.34
CA VAL A 54 -0.89 7.37 10.56
C VAL A 54 -0.74 7.65 12.06
N TRP A 55 -1.78 7.38 12.86
CA TRP A 55 -1.71 7.54 14.31
C TRP A 55 -0.64 6.63 14.94
N ARG A 56 -0.65 5.34 14.59
CA ARG A 56 0.33 4.37 15.10
C ARG A 56 1.76 4.69 14.67
N LEU A 57 1.93 5.26 13.48
CA LEU A 57 3.23 5.70 12.99
C LEU A 57 3.74 6.90 13.81
N GLU A 58 2.88 7.86 14.12
CA GLU A 58 3.29 9.02 14.91
C GLU A 58 3.62 8.65 16.35
N GLU A 59 2.85 7.74 16.96
CA GLU A 59 3.14 7.18 18.29
C GLU A 59 4.52 6.50 18.32
N ALA A 60 4.81 5.64 17.34
CA ALA A 60 6.12 4.99 17.23
C ALA A 60 7.26 6.00 16.97
N ARG A 61 7.01 7.07 16.22
CA ARG A 61 8.00 8.14 15.99
C ARG A 61 8.34 8.86 17.30
N VAL A 62 7.35 9.16 18.13
CA VAL A 62 7.55 9.79 19.45
C VAL A 62 8.37 8.89 20.36
N GLU A 63 8.05 7.60 20.44
CA GLU A 63 8.78 6.63 21.27
C GLU A 63 10.26 6.51 20.87
N ILE A 64 10.55 6.46 19.56
CA ILE A 64 11.92 6.43 19.03
C ILE A 64 12.70 7.68 19.45
N GLU A 65 12.08 8.86 19.40
CA GLU A 65 12.74 10.11 19.76
C GLU A 65 13.07 10.16 21.25
N GLU A 66 12.19 9.64 22.11
CA GLU A 66 12.44 9.50 23.55
C GLU A 66 13.60 8.52 23.84
N MET A 67 13.62 7.38 23.14
CA MET A 67 14.73 6.41 23.27
C MET A 67 16.07 7.01 22.84
N LYS A 68 16.09 7.80 21.75
CA LYS A 68 17.29 8.50 21.30
C LYS A 68 17.76 9.55 22.31
N ALA A 69 16.84 10.30 22.91
CA ALA A 69 17.18 11.27 23.95
C ALA A 69 17.86 10.60 25.15
N ARG A 70 17.30 9.48 25.63
CA ARG A 70 17.91 8.67 26.69
C ARG A 70 19.28 8.13 26.30
N GLN A 71 19.44 7.67 25.05
CA GLN A 71 20.73 7.20 24.55
C GLN A 71 21.79 8.31 24.58
N MET A 72 21.45 9.54 24.15
CA MET A 72 22.38 10.66 24.22
C MET A 72 22.77 11.04 25.65
N GLU A 73 21.88 10.88 26.63
CA GLU A 73 22.24 11.08 28.04
C GLU A 73 23.27 10.05 28.51
N TYR A 74 23.11 8.77 28.15
CA TYR A 74 24.10 7.75 28.45
C TYR A 74 25.45 8.01 27.77
N GLU A 75 25.45 8.39 26.50
CA GLU A 75 26.67 8.74 25.77
C GLU A 75 27.37 9.95 26.41
N LYS A 76 26.61 10.98 26.81
CA LYS A 76 27.16 12.15 27.53
C LYS A 76 27.79 11.76 28.86
N LEU A 77 27.13 10.91 29.64
CA LEU A 77 27.68 10.40 30.91
C LEU A 77 28.93 9.55 30.69
N LEU A 78 28.99 8.77 29.61
CA LEU A 78 30.16 7.98 29.25
C LEU A 78 31.35 8.87 28.90
N VAL A 79 31.13 9.91 28.07
CA VAL A 79 32.16 10.89 27.71
C VAL A 79 32.67 11.61 28.96
N MET A 80 31.77 12.09 29.82
CA MET A 80 32.15 12.77 31.06
C MET A 80 32.97 11.87 32.00
N ARG A 81 32.70 10.56 32.04
CA ARG A 81 33.53 9.60 32.79
C ARG A 81 34.93 9.50 32.21
N ILE A 82 35.06 9.41 30.88
CA ILE A 82 36.35 9.31 30.19
C ILE A 82 37.17 10.59 30.38
N GLU A 83 36.54 11.76 30.39
CA GLU A 83 37.22 13.04 30.67
C GLU A 83 37.73 13.16 32.11
N MET A 84 37.15 12.40 33.04
CA MET A 84 37.54 12.38 34.45
C MET A 84 38.57 11.29 34.79
N GLU A 85 38.86 10.39 33.85
CA GLU A 85 39.90 9.34 33.94
C GLU A 85 41.28 9.86 33.47
#